data_AF-A0A0C2BH75-F1
#
_entry.id   AF-A0A0C2BH75-F1
#
_cell.length_a   1.000
_cell.length_b   1.000
_cell.length_c   1.000
_cell.angle_alpha   90.00
_cell.angle_beta   90.00
_cell.angle_gamma   90.00
#
_symmetry.space_group_name_H-M   'P 1'
#
loop_
_entity.id
_entity.type
_entity.pdbx_description
1 polymer ?
#
loop_
_entity_poly.entity_id
_entity_poly.type
_entity_poly.pdbx_seq_one_letter_code
_entity_poly.pdbx_strand_id
1 'polypeptide(L)'
;NILKNNFKKFEVWYWEYPAEDGQPPARLYMDPGKTVRFRVVENIFRDVKPNLTPEEAQKEKSYEIIGTMAETGLGCVAWWSQTVEDGGEEGEDMEEE
;
A
#
# COMPACT_ATOMS: atom_id res chain seq x y z
N ASN A 1 18.99 -31.64 5.22
CA ASN A 1 18.85 -30.23 4.83
C ASN A 1 17.55 -30.03 4.07
N ILE A 2 16.46 -29.77 4.79
CA ILE A 2 15.15 -29.48 4.18
C ILE A 2 15.09 -27.97 4.02
N LEU A 3 15.14 -27.51 2.76
CA LEU A 3 14.89 -26.11 2.41
C LEU A 3 13.43 -25.82 2.77
N LYS A 4 13.23 -25.15 3.91
CA LYS A 4 11.95 -24.51 4.22
C LYS A 4 11.80 -23.35 3.24
N ASN A 5 11.17 -23.61 2.10
CA ASN A 5 10.67 -22.56 1.23
C ASN A 5 9.60 -21.80 2.02
N ASN A 6 10.02 -20.77 2.72
CA ASN A 6 9.16 -19.79 3.36
C ASN A 6 8.54 -18.91 2.27
N PHE A 7 7.60 -19.47 1.48
CA PHE A 7 6.72 -18.67 0.65
C PHE A 7 5.81 -17.87 1.58
N LYS A 8 6.24 -16.64 1.88
CA LYS A 8 5.44 -15.67 2.61
C LYS A 8 4.26 -15.30 1.71
N LYS A 9 3.05 -15.71 2.09
CA LYS A 9 1.82 -15.31 1.41
C LYS A 9 1.62 -13.81 1.65
N PHE A 10 1.62 -13.01 0.59
CA PHE A 10 1.33 -11.58 0.68
C PHE A 10 -0.16 -11.37 0.41
N GLU A 11 -0.88 -10.81 1.38
CA GLU A 11 -2.24 -10.34 1.19
C GLU A 11 -2.14 -8.88 0.71
N VAL A 12 -2.55 -8.64 -0.53
CA VAL A 12 -2.44 -7.34 -1.20
C VAL A 12 -3.84 -6.81 -1.47
N TRP A 13 -4.05 -5.54 -1.14
CA TRP A 13 -5.26 -4.82 -1.51
C TRP A 13 -5.09 -4.22 -2.90
N TYR A 14 -6.14 -4.26 -3.71
CA TYR A 14 -6.16 -3.59 -5.01
C TYR A 14 -7.45 -2.81 -5.21
N TRP A 15 -7.35 -1.76 -6.01
CA TRP A 15 -8.48 -0.99 -6.50
C TRP A 15 -8.70 -1.32 -7.97
N GLU A 16 -9.93 -1.63 -8.37
CA GLU A 16 -10.28 -1.86 -9.77
C GLU A 16 -11.15 -0.70 -10.26
N TYR A 17 -10.71 0.00 -11.30
CA TYR A 17 -11.52 1.02 -11.98
C TYR A 17 -12.02 0.46 -13.30
N PRO A 18 -13.33 0.63 -13.62
CA PRO A 18 -13.85 0.26 -14.92
C PRO A 18 -13.15 1.11 -15.98
N ALA A 19 -12.54 0.46 -16.96
CA ALA A 19 -12.06 1.15 -18.15
C ALA A 19 -13.24 1.45 -19.09
N GLU A 20 -13.19 2.58 -19.78
CA GLU A 20 -14.13 2.82 -20.89
C GLU A 20 -13.74 1.96 -22.10
N ASP A 21 -14.77 1.54 -22.85
CA ASP A 21 -14.69 0.95 -24.19
C ASP A 21 -13.79 -0.30 -24.34
N GLY A 22 -14.22 -1.43 -23.77
CA GLY A 22 -13.70 -2.76 -24.09
C GLY A 22 -12.27 -3.08 -23.59
N GLN A 23 -11.60 -2.14 -22.93
CA GLN A 23 -10.30 -2.35 -22.31
C GLN A 23 -10.41 -3.11 -20.97
N PRO A 24 -9.37 -3.87 -20.56
CA PRO A 24 -9.33 -4.49 -19.25
C PRO A 24 -9.34 -3.41 -18.15
N PRO A 25 -10.04 -3.65 -17.02
CA PRO A 25 -10.14 -2.67 -15.96
C PRO A 25 -8.77 -2.37 -15.34
N ALA A 26 -8.53 -1.10 -15.02
CA ALA A 26 -7.26 -0.68 -14.42
C ALA A 26 -7.19 -1.15 -12.98
N ARG A 27 -6.13 -1.89 -12.64
CA ARG A 27 -5.89 -2.44 -11.30
C ARG A 27 -4.74 -1.71 -10.63
N LEU A 28 -5.03 -1.03 -9.52
CA LEU A 28 -4.04 -0.33 -8.70
C LEU A 28 -3.74 -1.16 -7.47
N TYR A 29 -2.50 -1.65 -7.33
CA TYR A 29 -2.08 -2.48 -6.21
C TYR A 29 -1.48 -1.65 -5.08
N MET A 30 -1.72 -2.10 -3.84
CA MET A 30 -1.16 -1.53 -2.62
C MET A 30 -0.13 -2.50 -2.04
N ASP A 31 1.10 -2.44 -2.55
CA ASP A 31 2.17 -3.33 -2.12
C ASP A 31 2.79 -2.90 -0.77
N PRO A 32 3.18 -3.86 0.08
CA PRO A 32 3.95 -3.56 1.27
C PRO A 32 5.23 -2.79 0.94
N GLY A 33 5.51 -1.74 1.72
CA GLY A 33 6.72 -0.92 1.57
C GLY A 33 6.57 0.29 0.64
N LYS A 34 5.43 0.46 -0.04
CA LYS A 34 5.13 1.69 -0.79
C LYS A 34 4.60 2.79 0.13
N THR A 35 4.94 4.04 -0.17
CA THR A 35 4.45 5.21 0.58
C THR A 35 3.00 5.51 0.21
N VAL A 36 2.15 5.67 1.23
CA VAL A 36 0.72 5.95 1.08
C VAL A 36 0.37 7.30 1.68
N ARG A 37 -0.41 8.08 0.93
CA ARG A 37 -1.02 9.34 1.39
C ARG A 37 -2.46 9.07 1.78
N PHE A 38 -2.82 9.41 3.01
CA PHE A 38 -4.21 9.32 3.49
C PHE A 38 -4.55 10.60 4.21
N ARG A 39 -5.85 10.91 4.30
CA ARG A 39 -6.33 12.02 5.12
C ARG A 39 -6.79 11.48 6.46
N VAL A 40 -6.37 12.12 7.55
CA VAL A 40 -6.88 11.82 8.89
C VAL A 40 -8.35 12.25 8.97
N VAL A 41 -9.22 11.31 9.36
CA VAL A 41 -10.65 11.56 9.59
C VAL A 41 -10.92 11.70 11.07
N GLU A 42 -10.27 10.88 11.90
CA GLU A 42 -10.52 10.84 13.33
C GLU A 42 -9.25 10.49 14.10
N ASN A 43 -9.10 11.10 15.28
CA ASN A 43 -8.05 10.80 16.25
C ASN A 43 -8.71 10.28 17.52
N ILE A 44 -8.39 9.05 17.89
CA ILE A 44 -8.96 8.37 19.05
C ILE A 44 -7.86 8.25 20.11
N PHE A 45 -8.06 8.94 21.23
CA PHE A 45 -7.21 8.83 22.40
C PHE A 45 -7.93 7.99 23.45
N ARG A 46 -7.26 6.96 23.97
CA ARG A 46 -7.78 6.11 25.04
C ARG A 46 -6.90 6.27 26.26
N ASP A 47 -7.52 6.41 27.42
CA ASP A 47 -6.79 6.42 28.69
C ASP A 47 -6.44 4.97 29.06
N VAL A 48 -5.16 4.63 28.96
CA VAL A 48 -4.65 3.28 29.13
C VAL A 48 -3.97 3.20 30.49
N LYS A 49 -4.40 2.25 31.32
CA LYS A 49 -3.89 2.13 32.68
C LYS A 49 -2.41 1.75 32.66
N PRO A 50 -1.59 2.26 33.60
CA PRO A 50 -0.15 1.96 33.63
C PRO A 50 0.18 0.51 34.03
N ASN A 51 -0.74 -0.19 34.72
CA ASN A 51 -0.51 -1.53 35.26
C ASN A 51 -1.11 -2.63 34.36
N LEU A 52 -0.79 -2.60 33.07
CA LEU A 52 -1.22 -3.65 32.14
C LEU A 52 -0.15 -4.73 32.03
N THR A 53 -0.59 -5.98 31.90
CA THR A 53 0.30 -7.05 31.46
C THR A 53 0.79 -6.77 30.03
N PRO A 54 1.94 -7.32 29.59
CA PRO A 54 2.44 -7.10 28.23
C PRO A 54 1.43 -7.45 27.13
N GLU A 55 0.59 -8.45 27.37
CA GLU A 55 -0.46 -8.91 26.45
C GLU A 55 -1.61 -7.89 26.36
N GLU A 56 -2.00 -7.28 27.47
CA GLU A 56 -3.05 -6.26 27.53
C GLU A 56 -2.55 -4.92 26.97
N ALA A 57 -1.29 -4.54 27.25
CA ALA A 57 -0.66 -3.33 26.71
C ALA A 57 -0.54 -3.36 25.18
N GLN A 58 -0.41 -4.54 24.57
CA GLN A 58 -0.40 -4.68 23.12
C GLN A 58 -1.80 -4.59 22.50
N LYS A 59 -2.84 -4.87 23.29
CA LYS A 59 -4.24 -4.82 22.88
C LYS A 59 -4.86 -3.43 23.06
N GLU A 60 -4.52 -2.74 24.16
CA GLU A 60 -5.00 -1.40 24.47
C GLU A 60 -4.07 -0.33 23.89
N LYS A 61 -4.39 0.15 22.68
CA LYS A 61 -3.67 1.25 22.05
C LYS A 61 -4.12 2.58 22.67
N SER A 62 -3.18 3.35 23.23
CA SER A 62 -3.47 4.69 23.78
C SER A 62 -3.84 5.71 22.71
N TYR A 63 -3.42 5.47 21.47
CA TYR A 63 -3.66 6.36 20.36
C TYR A 63 -3.92 5.57 19.07
N GLU A 64 -5.01 5.92 18.41
CA GLU A 64 -5.41 5.37 17.12
C GLU A 64 -5.84 6.51 16.20
N ILE A 65 -5.46 6.41 14.93
CA ILE A 65 -5.85 7.37 13.89
C ILE A 65 -6.65 6.61 12.85
N ILE A 66 -7.84 7.10 12.53
CA ILE A 66 -8.64 6.60 11.41
C ILE A 66 -8.41 7.54 10.23
N GLY A 67 -7.98 6.96 9.11
CA GLY A 67 -7.72 7.68 7.87
C GLY A 67 -8.63 7.23 6.73
N THR A 68 -8.79 8.09 5.73
CA THR A 68 -9.48 7.78 4.47
C THR A 68 -8.56 8.01 3.28
N MET A 69 -8.81 7.25 2.21
CA MET A 69 -8.14 7.35 0.90
C MET A 69 -9.15 7.50 -0.25
N ALA A 70 -10.39 7.86 0.04
CA ALA A 70 -11.47 7.89 -0.93
C ALA A 70 -11.45 9.11 -1.90
N GLU A 71 -10.48 10.01 -1.76
CA GLU A 71 -10.39 11.25 -2.54
C GLU A 71 -9.23 11.18 -3.55
N THR A 72 -9.37 11.88 -4.67
CA THR A 72 -8.33 11.98 -5.71
C THR A 72 -7.03 12.54 -5.11
N GLY A 73 -5.89 11.95 -5.47
CA GLY A 73 -4.58 12.32 -4.93
C GLY A 73 -4.19 11.60 -3.62
N LEU A 74 -5.05 10.73 -3.09
CA LEU A 74 -4.79 9.85 -1.94
C LEU A 74 -4.54 8.40 -2.38
N GLY A 75 -4.02 7.56 -1.48
CA GLY A 75 -3.56 6.21 -1.79
C GLY A 75 -2.05 6.15 -2.03
N CYS A 76 -1.57 5.18 -2.80
CA CYS A 76 -0.14 5.07 -3.07
C CYS A 76 0.34 6.31 -3.84
N VAL A 77 1.45 6.90 -3.39
CA VAL A 77 2.03 8.10 -4.05
C VAL A 77 2.38 7.81 -5.52
N ALA A 78 2.77 6.56 -5.82
CA ALA A 78 3.05 6.10 -7.18
C ALA A 78 1.85 6.19 -8.14
N TRP A 79 0.61 6.20 -7.65
CA TRP A 79 -0.58 6.33 -8.51
C TRP A 79 -0.74 7.74 -9.11
N TRP A 80 -0.03 8.73 -8.56
CA TRP A 80 -0.26 10.14 -8.87
C TRP A 80 0.98 10.87 -9.43
N SER A 81 2.11 10.18 -9.57
CA SER A 81 3.32 10.75 -10.17
C SER A 81 3.13 10.87 -11.69
N GLN A 82 3.22 12.07 -12.25
CA GLN A 82 3.21 12.29 -13.71
C GLN A 82 4.59 12.09 -14.36
N THR A 83 5.56 11.59 -13.60
CA THR A 83 6.89 11.27 -14.12
C THR A 83 7.20 9.81 -13.88
N VAL A 84 7.35 9.14 -15.04
CA VAL A 84 7.94 7.83 -15.35
C VAL A 84 7.28 6.60 -14.71
N GLU A 85 6.44 5.95 -15.52
CA GLU A 85 6.60 4.52 -15.78
C GLU A 85 8.08 4.25 -16.13
N ASP A 86 8.94 4.09 -15.14
CA ASP A 86 10.19 3.34 -15.30
C ASP A 86 9.94 1.90 -14.82
N GLY A 87 9.09 1.25 -15.60
CA GLY A 87 8.75 -0.16 -15.52
C GLY A 87 8.62 -0.76 -16.93
N GLY A 88 9.25 -0.13 -17.92
CA GLY A 88 9.24 -0.55 -19.32
C GLY A 88 10.65 -0.43 -19.90
N GLU A 89 11.18 -1.58 -20.31
CA GLU A 89 12.39 -1.75 -21.11
C GLU A 89 12.44 -0.77 -22.29
N GLU A 90 13.58 -0.10 -22.53
CA GLU A 90 14.05 0.25 -23.87
C GLU A 90 15.48 0.81 -23.80
N GLY A 91 16.42 0.01 -24.31
CA GLY A 91 17.80 0.38 -24.60
C GLY A 91 18.24 -0.47 -25.79
N GLU A 92 17.87 0.00 -26.98
CA GLU A 92 18.24 -0.55 -28.28
C GLU A 92 19.77 -0.62 -28.44
N ASP A 93 20.36 -1.81 -28.39
CA ASP A 93 21.69 -2.06 -28.97
C ASP A 93 21.50 -2.72 -30.34
N MET A 94 21.24 -1.90 -31.36
CA MET A 94 21.41 -2.26 -32.76
C MET A 94 22.60 -1.46 -33.32
N GLU A 95 23.83 -1.87 -32.98
CA GLU A 95 25.03 -1.46 -33.71
C GLU A 95 25.23 -2.42 -34.90
N GLU A 96 24.76 -2.01 -36.08
CA GLU A 96 25.34 -2.45 -37.35
C GLU A 96 26.50 -1.52 -37.72
N GLU A 97 27.73 -2.03 -37.72
CA GLU A 97 28.76 -1.78 -38.74
C GLU A 97 29.61 -3.04 -38.97
#